data_AF-A0A0Q8EAM3-F1
#
_entry.id   AF-A0A0Q8EAM3-F1
#
_cell.length_a   1.000
_cell.length_b   1.000
_cell.length_c   1.000
_cell.angle_alpha   90.00
_cell.angle_beta   90.00
_cell.angle_gamma   90.00
#
_symmetry.space_group_name_H-M   'P 1'
#
loop_
_entity.id
_entity.type
_entity.pdbx_description
1 polymer ?
#
loop_
_entity_poly.entity_id
_entity_poly.type
_entity_poly.pdbx_seq_one_letter_code
_entity_poly.pdbx_strand_id
1 'polypeptide(L)'
;MDEVQLGALGRGERVESWLGEAPAREEALVASEERLGAWFPPGLRGLFLASDGWTHLDDCVEDVHPCGRVVWMRDSDVGTRVIETYDSIPGNEDDVQLFRRPIEIARGEDFRLLDPTGVGPDGEWAAYEFAPKYGDTTKYPSFSALFHSAYADMEEDQDEEGMD
;
A
#
# COMPACT_ATOMS: atom_id res chain seq x y z
N MET A 1 59.00 14.29 -14.26
CA MET A 1 58.05 13.67 -13.31
C MET A 1 56.73 14.29 -13.65
N ASP A 2 56.01 13.55 -14.45
CA ASP A 2 55.00 14.02 -15.38
C ASP A 2 53.60 13.92 -14.77
N GLU A 3 52.79 14.91 -15.11
CA GLU A 3 51.35 14.92 -14.89
C GLU A 3 50.70 13.77 -15.66
N VAL A 4 49.95 12.91 -14.95
CA VAL A 4 49.07 11.92 -15.57
C VAL A 4 47.71 11.96 -14.88
N GLN A 5 46.89 12.89 -15.35
CA GLN A 5 45.54 12.65 -15.87
C GLN A 5 44.86 11.33 -15.45
N LEU A 6 43.95 11.41 -14.48
CA LEU A 6 42.83 10.48 -14.24
C LEU A 6 41.74 11.30 -13.53
N GLY A 7 40.50 11.45 -13.96
CA GLY A 7 39.72 10.96 -15.08
C GLY A 7 38.33 11.60 -14.90
N ALA A 8 37.70 11.96 -16.00
CA ALA A 8 36.46 12.74 -16.06
C ALA A 8 35.38 12.31 -15.05
N LEU A 9 34.78 13.31 -14.39
CA LEU A 9 33.43 13.24 -13.81
C LEU A 9 32.44 12.98 -14.96
N GLY A 10 32.33 11.70 -15.32
CA GLY A 10 31.43 11.21 -16.33
C GLY A 10 30.01 11.20 -15.80
N ARG A 11 29.20 12.08 -16.36
CA ARG A 11 27.76 11.92 -16.56
C ARG A 11 26.94 12.05 -15.26
N GLY A 12 26.27 13.19 -15.12
CA GLY A 12 25.02 13.25 -14.38
C GLY A 12 24.04 12.28 -15.04
N GLU A 13 24.08 11.04 -14.57
CA GLU A 13 23.02 10.07 -14.78
C GLU A 13 21.84 10.63 -13.98
N ARG A 14 20.91 11.24 -14.71
CA ARG A 14 19.60 11.57 -14.17
C ARG A 14 19.02 10.21 -13.80
N VAL A 15 19.03 9.87 -12.51
CA VAL A 15 18.45 8.63 -12.03
C VAL A 15 17.01 8.63 -12.53
N GLU A 16 16.68 7.76 -13.49
CA GLU A 16 15.30 7.42 -13.78
C GLU A 16 14.83 6.57 -12.60
N SER A 17 14.66 7.18 -11.42
CA SER A 17 14.17 6.52 -10.21
C SER A 17 12.65 6.40 -10.32
N TRP A 18 12.18 5.67 -11.33
CA TRP A 18 10.77 5.33 -11.45
C TRP A 18 10.56 3.99 -10.74
N LEU A 19 10.07 4.07 -9.49
CA LEU A 19 9.69 2.93 -8.64
C LEU A 19 8.34 2.31 -9.05
N GLY A 20 7.60 2.98 -9.93
CA GLY A 20 6.28 2.56 -10.34
C GLY A 20 6.30 1.47 -11.42
N GLU A 21 5.35 0.55 -11.38
CA GLU A 21 5.05 -0.28 -12.54
C GLU A 21 4.53 0.58 -13.70
N ALA A 22 4.39 -0.03 -14.89
CA ALA A 22 3.74 0.66 -15.99
C ALA A 22 2.31 1.09 -15.58
N PRO A 23 1.85 2.30 -15.99
CA PRO A 23 0.49 2.73 -15.74
C PRO A 23 -0.56 1.69 -16.16
N ALA A 24 -1.58 1.51 -15.33
CA ALA A 24 -2.71 0.68 -15.65
C ALA A 24 -3.49 1.29 -16.82
N ARG A 25 -4.02 0.43 -17.70
CA ARG A 25 -5.01 0.87 -18.68
C ARG A 25 -6.39 0.93 -18.05
N GLU A 26 -7.25 1.78 -18.59
CA GLU A 26 -8.64 1.89 -18.14
C GLU A 26 -9.38 0.55 -18.22
N GLU A 27 -9.10 -0.28 -19.23
CA GLU A 27 -9.73 -1.60 -19.34
C GLU A 27 -9.32 -2.56 -18.22
N ALA A 28 -8.07 -2.47 -17.73
CA ALA A 28 -7.58 -3.28 -16.62
C ALA A 28 -8.23 -2.88 -15.30
N LEU A 29 -8.47 -1.58 -15.12
CA LEU A 29 -9.20 -1.06 -13.96
C LEU A 29 -10.64 -1.54 -13.96
N VAL A 30 -11.36 -1.38 -15.08
CA VAL A 30 -12.75 -1.85 -15.20
C VAL A 30 -12.82 -3.35 -14.96
N ALA A 31 -11.93 -4.15 -15.53
CA ALA A 31 -11.91 -5.60 -15.29
C ALA A 31 -11.68 -5.95 -13.80
N SER A 32 -10.87 -5.15 -13.11
CA SER A 32 -10.62 -5.34 -11.67
C SER A 32 -11.82 -4.93 -10.82
N GLU A 33 -12.46 -3.81 -11.16
CA GLU A 33 -13.71 -3.34 -10.53
C GLU A 33 -14.85 -4.34 -10.72
N GLU A 34 -15.00 -4.90 -11.94
CA GLU A 34 -15.98 -5.94 -12.25
C GLU A 34 -15.69 -7.23 -11.48
N ARG A 35 -14.43 -7.66 -11.43
CA ARG A 35 -14.00 -8.84 -10.66
C ARG A 35 -14.29 -8.70 -9.17
N LEU A 36 -14.06 -7.50 -8.62
CA LEU A 36 -14.30 -7.20 -7.21
C LEU A 36 -15.77 -6.91 -6.91
N GLY A 37 -16.55 -6.46 -7.90
CA GLY A 37 -17.90 -5.96 -7.70
C GLY A 37 -17.94 -4.60 -7.00
N ALA A 38 -16.87 -3.80 -7.09
CA ALA A 38 -16.73 -2.51 -6.44
C ALA A 38 -16.00 -1.51 -7.36
N TRP A 39 -16.45 -0.25 -7.35
CA TRP A 39 -15.85 0.83 -8.14
C TRP A 39 -14.78 1.54 -7.34
N PHE A 40 -13.53 1.57 -7.82
CA PHE A 40 -12.43 2.13 -7.04
C PHE A 40 -12.65 3.61 -6.72
N PRO A 41 -12.19 4.07 -5.54
CA PRO A 41 -12.26 5.49 -5.20
C PRO A 41 -11.34 6.29 -6.14
N PRO A 42 -11.63 7.59 -6.37
CA PRO A 42 -10.86 8.43 -7.28
C PRO A 42 -9.34 8.41 -7.04
N GLY A 43 -8.92 8.45 -5.77
CA GLY A 43 -7.52 8.41 -5.36
C GLY A 43 -6.82 7.12 -5.77
N LEU A 44 -7.44 5.97 -5.51
CA LEU A 44 -6.88 4.67 -5.90
C LEU A 44 -6.84 4.50 -7.43
N ARG A 45 -7.89 4.92 -8.13
CA ARG A 45 -7.90 4.89 -9.60
C ARG A 45 -6.80 5.78 -10.18
N GLY A 46 -6.60 6.96 -9.59
CA GLY A 46 -5.53 7.88 -9.94
C GLY A 46 -4.14 7.29 -9.73
N LEU A 47 -3.93 6.56 -8.63
CA LEU A 47 -2.69 5.81 -8.39
C LEU A 47 -2.42 4.84 -9.54
N PHE A 48 -3.35 3.94 -9.84
CA PHE A 48 -3.14 2.91 -10.87
C PHE A 48 -2.93 3.51 -12.27
N LEU A 49 -3.63 4.59 -12.60
CA LEU A 49 -3.43 5.31 -13.86
C LEU A 49 -2.09 6.05 -13.94
N ALA A 50 -1.46 6.33 -12.81
CA ALA A 50 -0.10 6.87 -12.76
C ALA A 50 0.95 5.75 -12.73
N SER A 51 0.66 4.64 -12.02
CA SER A 51 1.53 3.49 -11.79
C SER A 51 0.70 2.30 -11.32
N ASP A 52 0.70 1.17 -12.03
CA ASP A 52 -0.10 -0.01 -11.64
C ASP A 52 0.53 -0.79 -10.47
N GLY A 53 0.58 -0.17 -9.30
CA GLY A 53 1.37 -0.64 -8.16
C GLY A 53 2.83 -0.25 -8.25
N TRP A 54 3.63 -0.74 -7.31
CA TRP A 54 5.08 -0.61 -7.32
C TRP A 54 5.71 -1.87 -6.75
N THR A 55 6.81 -2.29 -7.36
CA THR A 55 7.58 -3.46 -6.92
C THR A 55 8.78 -2.95 -6.13
N HIS A 56 8.95 -3.49 -4.92
CA HIS A 56 10.03 -3.21 -3.98
C HIS A 56 11.42 -3.08 -4.67
N LEU A 57 12.13 -1.97 -4.40
CA LEU A 57 13.56 -1.84 -4.73
C LEU A 57 14.48 -2.00 -3.50
N ASP A 58 14.03 -1.68 -2.29
CA ASP A 58 14.76 -1.81 -1.01
C ASP A 58 13.78 -1.79 0.19
N ASP A 59 14.25 -2.26 1.36
CA ASP A 59 13.55 -2.67 2.61
C ASP A 59 12.51 -1.70 3.22
N CYS A 60 12.25 -0.54 2.61
CA CYS A 60 11.57 0.59 3.24
C CYS A 60 10.16 0.92 2.73
N VAL A 61 9.64 0.24 1.69
CA VAL A 61 8.29 0.54 1.17
C VAL A 61 7.51 -0.75 0.91
N GLU A 62 6.30 -0.84 1.46
CA GLU A 62 5.37 -1.94 1.23
C GLU A 62 4.94 -2.03 -0.25
N ASP A 63 4.92 -3.24 -0.80
CA ASP A 63 4.48 -3.53 -2.17
C ASP A 63 2.98 -3.20 -2.35
N VAL A 64 2.67 -2.16 -3.13
CA VAL A 64 1.30 -1.94 -3.60
C VAL A 64 1.03 -2.87 -4.78
N HIS A 65 0.01 -3.71 -4.64
CA HIS A 65 -0.40 -4.66 -5.66
C HIS A 65 -0.88 -3.93 -6.91
N PRO A 66 -0.56 -4.40 -8.12
CA PRO A 66 -1.23 -3.94 -9.34
C PRO A 66 -2.74 -4.18 -9.23
N CYS A 67 -3.55 -3.38 -9.92
CA CYS A 67 -5.01 -3.44 -9.88
C CYS A 67 -5.57 -4.84 -10.18
N GLY A 68 -4.92 -5.58 -11.08
CA GLY A 68 -5.28 -6.96 -11.42
C GLY A 68 -5.08 -7.96 -10.28
N ARG A 69 -4.30 -7.61 -9.24
CA ARG A 69 -3.96 -8.46 -8.09
C ARG A 69 -4.63 -8.06 -6.79
N VAL A 70 -5.20 -6.85 -6.68
CA VAL A 70 -5.95 -6.48 -5.48
C VAL A 70 -7.12 -7.42 -5.26
N VAL A 71 -7.38 -7.79 -4.01
CA VAL A 71 -8.29 -8.88 -3.64
C VAL A 71 -8.96 -8.56 -2.32
N TRP A 72 -10.18 -9.06 -2.08
CA TRP A 72 -10.78 -8.95 -0.75
C TRP A 72 -9.87 -9.63 0.27
N MET A 73 -9.63 -9.01 1.43
CA MET A 73 -8.76 -9.60 2.46
C MET A 73 -9.22 -11.03 2.83
N ARG A 74 -10.54 -11.25 2.93
CA ARG A 74 -11.12 -12.58 3.18
C ARG A 74 -10.89 -13.63 2.10
N ASP A 75 -10.50 -13.21 0.90
CA ASP A 75 -10.28 -14.10 -0.25
C ASP A 75 -8.78 -14.32 -0.51
N SER A 76 -7.88 -13.66 0.25
CA SER A 76 -6.43 -13.89 0.18
C SER A 76 -6.02 -15.05 1.11
N ASP A 77 -5.01 -15.84 0.72
CA ASP A 77 -4.53 -16.97 1.52
C ASP A 77 -4.08 -16.56 2.93
N VAL A 78 -3.46 -15.38 3.03
CA VAL A 78 -2.96 -14.85 4.31
C VAL A 78 -4.11 -14.23 5.10
N GLY A 79 -4.95 -13.41 4.47
CA GLY A 79 -6.09 -12.79 5.13
C GLY A 79 -7.08 -13.82 5.67
N THR A 80 -7.32 -14.92 4.95
CA THR A 80 -8.13 -16.05 5.44
C THR A 80 -7.57 -16.62 6.75
N ARG A 81 -6.26 -16.90 6.80
CA ARG A 81 -5.61 -17.44 8.01
C ARG A 81 -5.66 -16.47 9.19
N VAL A 82 -5.49 -15.18 8.92
CA VAL A 82 -5.61 -14.12 9.94
C VAL A 82 -7.02 -14.10 10.51
N ILE A 83 -8.04 -14.09 9.64
CA ILE A 83 -9.45 -14.10 10.05
C ILE A 83 -9.77 -15.33 10.89
N GLU A 84 -9.35 -16.53 10.47
CA GLU A 84 -9.53 -17.76 11.23
C GLU A 84 -8.85 -17.71 12.60
N THR A 85 -7.65 -17.13 12.67
CA THR A 85 -6.92 -16.97 13.93
C THR A 85 -7.68 -16.05 14.88
N TYR A 86 -8.16 -14.91 14.39
CA TYR A 86 -8.91 -13.94 15.21
C TYR A 86 -10.27 -14.47 15.63
N ASP A 87 -10.99 -15.18 14.75
CA ASP A 87 -12.29 -15.80 15.05
C ASP A 87 -12.20 -16.87 16.15
N SER A 88 -11.02 -17.48 16.33
CA SER A 88 -10.78 -18.45 17.41
C SER A 88 -10.60 -17.80 18.80
N ILE A 89 -10.42 -16.48 18.87
CA ILE A 89 -10.16 -15.73 20.10
C ILE A 89 -11.44 -14.98 20.53
N PRO A 90 -12.04 -15.31 21.69
CA PRO A 90 -13.22 -14.59 22.18
C PRO A 90 -12.94 -13.10 22.39
N GLY A 91 -13.85 -12.24 21.93
CA GLY A 91 -13.72 -10.78 22.05
C GLY A 91 -13.23 -10.07 20.79
N ASN A 92 -12.85 -10.80 19.73
CA ASN A 92 -12.38 -10.25 18.46
C ASN A 92 -13.47 -10.17 17.37
N GLU A 93 -14.75 -10.28 17.75
CA GLU A 93 -15.85 -10.35 16.78
C GLU A 93 -15.93 -9.12 15.87
N ASP A 94 -15.63 -7.94 16.40
CA ASP A 94 -15.64 -6.69 15.63
C ASP A 94 -14.51 -6.65 14.59
N ASP A 95 -13.30 -7.10 14.95
CA ASP A 95 -12.16 -7.20 14.03
C ASP A 95 -12.42 -8.22 12.92
N VAL A 96 -12.96 -9.39 13.26
CA VAL A 96 -13.32 -10.42 12.29
C VAL A 96 -14.34 -9.89 11.28
N GLN A 97 -15.33 -9.12 11.75
CA GLN A 97 -16.32 -8.50 10.88
C GLN A 97 -15.71 -7.38 10.02
N LEU A 98 -14.74 -6.65 10.55
CA LEU A 98 -13.98 -5.68 9.79
C LEU A 98 -13.20 -6.36 8.67
N PHE A 99 -12.37 -7.37 8.96
CA PHE A 99 -11.48 -8.04 7.99
C PHE A 99 -12.20 -8.72 6.82
N ARG A 100 -13.50 -8.98 6.93
CA ARG A 100 -14.31 -9.54 5.85
C ARG A 100 -14.76 -8.54 4.80
N ARG A 101 -14.59 -7.24 5.07
CA ARG A 101 -15.12 -6.13 4.26
C ARG A 101 -14.08 -5.44 3.38
N PRO A 102 -12.80 -5.27 3.74
CA PRO A 102 -11.92 -4.49 2.90
C PRO A 102 -11.23 -5.31 1.81
N ILE A 103 -10.72 -4.55 0.83
CA ILE A 103 -9.83 -5.00 -0.22
C ILE A 103 -8.39 -4.76 0.25
N GLU A 104 -7.54 -5.79 0.16
CA GLU A 104 -6.10 -5.72 0.36
C GLU A 104 -5.45 -5.07 -0.86
N ILE A 105 -4.85 -3.89 -0.66
CA ILE A 105 -4.19 -3.12 -1.72
C ILE A 105 -2.66 -3.19 -1.65
N ALA A 106 -2.10 -3.44 -0.47
CA ALA A 106 -0.67 -3.63 -0.27
C ALA A 106 -0.46 -4.55 0.95
N ARG A 107 0.67 -5.24 0.96
CA ARG A 107 1.04 -6.11 2.08
C ARG A 107 2.56 -6.24 2.21
N GLY A 108 3.09 -5.76 3.32
CA GLY A 108 4.44 -6.05 3.81
C GLY A 108 4.36 -6.91 5.07
N GLU A 109 4.83 -6.35 6.19
CA GLU A 109 4.55 -6.88 7.53
C GLU A 109 3.08 -6.63 7.93
N ASP A 110 2.51 -5.53 7.45
CA ASP A 110 1.16 -5.07 7.76
C ASP A 110 0.24 -5.15 6.54
N PHE A 111 -1.07 -5.14 6.80
CA PHE A 111 -2.09 -5.07 5.76
C PHE A 111 -2.48 -3.63 5.52
N ARG A 112 -2.45 -3.21 4.25
CA ARG A 112 -3.08 -1.95 3.80
C ARG A 112 -4.40 -2.28 3.12
N LEU A 113 -5.47 -1.80 3.71
CA LEU A 113 -6.85 -2.21 3.45
C LEU A 113 -7.70 -1.02 3.06
N LEU A 114 -8.59 -1.17 2.08
CA LEU A 114 -9.63 -0.19 1.75
C LEU A 114 -11.02 -0.79 1.83
N ASP A 115 -11.94 -0.14 2.56
CA ASP A 115 -13.30 -0.62 2.79
C ASP A 115 -14.32 0.10 1.89
N PRO A 116 -14.86 -0.58 0.85
CA PRO A 116 -15.85 0.00 -0.06
C PRO A 116 -17.19 0.32 0.61
N THR A 117 -17.43 -0.15 1.84
CA THR A 117 -18.64 0.17 2.59
C THR A 117 -18.48 1.42 3.47
N GLY A 118 -17.26 1.93 3.62
CA GLY A 118 -16.93 3.16 4.35
C GLY A 118 -16.65 4.32 3.42
N VAL A 119 -17.62 4.75 2.61
CA VAL A 119 -17.42 5.83 1.61
C VAL A 119 -17.56 7.22 2.25
N GLY A 120 -16.52 8.04 2.14
CA GLY A 120 -16.47 9.43 2.57
C GLY A 120 -17.23 10.38 1.62
N PRO A 121 -17.39 11.66 2.00
CA PRO A 121 -18.11 12.66 1.20
C PRO A 121 -17.42 13.02 -0.13
N ASP A 122 -16.13 12.74 -0.24
CA ASP A 122 -15.28 12.90 -1.43
C ASP A 122 -15.30 11.66 -2.35
N GLY A 123 -16.00 10.59 -1.94
CA GLY A 123 -16.01 9.32 -2.66
C GLY A 123 -14.81 8.42 -2.35
N GLU A 124 -13.94 8.84 -1.43
CA GLU A 124 -12.84 8.00 -0.96
C GLU A 124 -13.34 6.93 0.00
N TRP A 125 -12.67 5.78 -0.01
CA TRP A 125 -12.97 4.70 0.93
C TRP A 125 -12.16 4.89 2.21
N ALA A 126 -12.79 4.56 3.35
CA ALA A 126 -12.09 4.40 4.61
C ALA A 126 -10.98 3.37 4.42
N ALA A 127 -9.81 3.71 4.95
CA ALA A 127 -8.62 2.89 4.84
C ALA A 127 -8.22 2.38 6.22
N TYR A 128 -7.56 1.23 6.25
CA TYR A 128 -7.04 0.63 7.47
C TYR A 128 -5.62 0.14 7.25
N GLU A 129 -4.79 0.39 8.25
CA GLU A 129 -3.56 -0.36 8.49
C GLU A 129 -3.88 -1.41 9.56
N PHE A 130 -3.53 -2.65 9.32
CA PHE A 130 -3.65 -3.70 10.32
C PHE A 130 -2.31 -4.41 10.49
N ALA A 131 -1.77 -4.36 11.71
CA ALA A 131 -0.51 -4.96 12.07
C ALA A 131 -0.74 -6.30 12.82
N PRO A 132 -0.65 -7.47 12.15
CA PRO A 132 -1.05 -8.75 12.75
C PRO A 132 -0.21 -9.13 13.97
N LYS A 133 1.02 -8.63 14.05
CA LYS A 133 1.97 -8.88 15.14
C LYS A 133 1.51 -8.28 16.47
N TYR A 134 0.89 -7.11 16.42
CA TYR A 134 0.43 -6.38 17.60
C TYR A 134 -1.10 -6.48 17.80
N GLY A 135 -1.80 -6.79 16.71
CA GLY A 135 -3.25 -6.84 16.65
C GLY A 135 -3.92 -5.47 16.65
N ASP A 136 -3.16 -4.44 16.30
CA ASP A 136 -3.65 -3.08 16.20
C ASP A 136 -4.21 -2.81 14.80
N THR A 137 -5.37 -2.16 14.77
CA THR A 137 -6.00 -1.68 13.54
C THR A 137 -6.15 -0.17 13.59
N THR A 138 -5.43 0.54 12.73
CA THR A 138 -5.51 2.00 12.61
C THR A 138 -6.42 2.38 11.45
N LYS A 139 -7.38 3.26 11.70
CA LYS A 139 -8.33 3.73 10.68
C LYS A 139 -7.94 5.10 10.14
N TYR A 140 -8.03 5.25 8.82
CA TYR A 140 -7.81 6.48 8.08
C TYR A 140 -9.04 6.85 7.26
N PRO A 141 -9.26 8.16 6.98
CA PRO A 141 -10.42 8.61 6.23
C PRO A 141 -10.34 8.30 4.72
N SER A 142 -9.15 8.07 4.16
CA SER A 142 -8.95 7.86 2.73
C SER A 142 -7.66 7.09 2.43
N PHE A 143 -7.53 6.60 1.20
CA PHE A 143 -6.28 6.04 0.66
C PHE A 143 -5.10 6.99 0.84
N SER A 144 -5.26 8.26 0.46
CA SER A 144 -4.16 9.24 0.56
C SER A 144 -3.74 9.48 2.00
N ALA A 145 -4.69 9.49 2.95
CA ALA A 145 -4.36 9.67 4.36
C ALA A 145 -3.53 8.50 4.93
N LEU A 146 -3.82 7.26 4.51
CA LEU A 146 -3.05 6.07 4.87
C LEU A 146 -1.60 6.15 4.38
N PHE A 147 -1.38 6.58 3.13
CA PHE A 147 -0.02 6.67 2.59
C PHE A 147 0.75 7.88 3.12
N HIS A 148 0.08 9.00 3.40
CA HIS A 148 0.74 10.16 4.01
C HIS A 148 1.20 9.93 5.45
N SER A 149 0.52 9.10 6.24
CA SER A 149 0.99 8.80 7.60
C SER A 149 2.27 7.97 7.59
N ALA A 150 2.43 7.05 6.64
CA ALA A 150 3.64 6.23 6.51
C ALA A 150 4.89 7.09 6.21
N TYR A 151 4.73 8.22 5.50
CA TYR A 151 5.84 9.15 5.26
C TYR A 151 6.24 9.98 6.50
N ALA A 152 5.28 10.30 7.37
CA ALA A 152 5.55 11.11 8.56
C ALA A 152 6.36 10.34 9.61
N ASP A 153 6.10 9.04 9.76
CA ASP A 153 6.85 8.15 10.67
C ASP A 153 8.33 8.04 10.24
N MET A 154 8.56 8.02 8.93
CA MET A 154 9.90 7.92 8.32
C MET A 154 10.75 9.20 8.43
N GLU A 155 10.12 10.35 8.68
CA GLU A 155 10.83 11.60 8.99
C GLU A 155 11.25 11.68 10.46
N GLU A 156 10.53 11.03 11.39
CA GLU A 156 10.92 10.99 12.81
C GLU A 156 12.14 10.09 13.06
N ASP A 157 12.27 8.95 12.36
CA ASP A 157 13.43 8.05 12.49
C ASP A 157 14.75 8.66 11.96
N GLN A 158 14.69 9.56 10.96
CA GLN A 158 15.89 10.23 10.42
C GLN A 158 16.43 11.33 11.34
N ASP A 159 15.63 11.84 12.27
CA ASP A 159 16.06 12.83 13.26
C ASP A 159 16.73 12.18 14.49
N GLU A 160 16.48 10.89 14.78
CA GLU A 160 17.14 10.16 15.88
C GLU A 160 18.52 9.59 15.49
N GLU A 161 18.77 9.23 14.22
CA GLU A 161 20.09 8.75 13.77
C GLU A 161 21.15 9.87 13.60
N GLY A 162 20.76 11.13 13.77
CA GLY A 162 21.65 12.30 13.75
C GLY A 162 22.27 12.68 15.10
N MET A 163 22.02 11.90 16.16
CA MET A 163 22.46 12.19 17.52
C MET A 163 23.32 11.06 18.14
N ASP A 164 24.49 10.79 17.55
CA ASP A 164 25.64 10.18 18.27
C ASP A 164 26.97 10.84 17.86
#